data_AF-A0A1F4JUY3-F1
#
_entry.id   AF-A0A1F4JUY3-F1
#
_cell.length_a   1.000
_cell.length_b   1.000
_cell.length_c   1.000
_cell.angle_alpha   90.00
_cell.angle_beta   90.00
_cell.angle_gamma   90.00
#
_symmetry.space_group_name_H-M   'P 1'
#
loop_
_entity.id
_entity.type
_entity.pdbx_description
1 polymer ?
#
loop_
_entity_poly.entity_id
_entity_poly.type
_entity_poly.pdbx_seq_one_letter_code
_entity_poly.pdbx_strand_id
1 'polypeptide(L)'
;MRPAGEVRLALIQAARDIVAQIGQPDRGATLAEMAAAVGSKCPLGRDVARRYVDNMHRSGDLKKVGERRVPNRNRPVYEYAPVFTDGEVLVRGVAVLSNCMSSWTR
;
A
#
# COMPACT_ATOMS: atom_id res chain seq x y z
N MET A 1 10.63 -13.07 18.50
CA MET A 1 10.16 -11.73 18.10
C MET A 1 10.66 -11.49 16.69
N ARG A 2 9.78 -11.34 15.68
CA ARG A 2 10.24 -11.07 14.29
C ARG A 2 10.88 -9.68 14.21
N PRO A 3 11.89 -9.45 13.36
CA PRO A 3 12.48 -8.14 13.21
C PRO A 3 11.42 -7.15 12.70
N ALA A 4 11.33 -5.99 13.35
CA ALA A 4 10.31 -4.98 13.07
C ALA A 4 10.26 -4.53 11.59
N GLY A 5 11.38 -4.67 10.87
CA GLY A 5 11.48 -4.35 9.45
C GLY A 5 10.67 -5.26 8.54
N GLU A 6 10.61 -6.57 8.81
CA GLU A 6 9.92 -7.53 7.91
C GLU A 6 8.41 -7.28 7.85
N VAL A 7 7.80 -6.99 9.00
CA VAL A 7 6.35 -6.71 9.07
C VAL A 7 6.03 -5.42 8.33
N ARG A 8 6.87 -4.39 8.48
CA ARG A 8 6.73 -3.11 7.80
C ARG A 8 6.83 -3.28 6.28
N LEU A 9 7.85 -3.99 5.80
CA LEU A 9 8.04 -4.27 4.38
C LEU A 9 6.89 -5.09 3.80
N ALA A 10 6.41 -6.12 4.52
CA ALA A 10 5.29 -6.93 4.09
C ALA A 10 3.99 -6.12 3.94
N LEU A 11 3.72 -5.20 4.88
CA LEU A 11 2.54 -4.32 4.81
C LEU A 11 2.63 -3.31 3.66
N ILE A 12 3.81 -2.73 3.42
CA ILE A 12 4.03 -1.83 2.28
C ILE A 12 3.81 -2.58 0.96
N GLN A 13 4.38 -3.78 0.83
CA GLN A 13 4.18 -4.59 -0.38
C GLN A 13 2.71 -4.95 -0.58
N ALA A 14 2.01 -5.37 0.48
CA ALA A 14 0.59 -5.67 0.39
C ALA A 14 -0.24 -4.44 -0.01
N ALA A 15 0.08 -3.25 0.52
CA ALA A 15 -0.57 -2.01 0.12
C ALA A 15 -0.33 -1.71 -1.37
N ARG A 16 0.89 -1.91 -1.86
CA ARG A 16 1.24 -1.73 -3.29
C ARG A 16 0.46 -2.69 -4.18
N ASP A 17 0.42 -3.96 -3.83
CA ASP A 17 -0.26 -4.99 -4.61
C ASP A 17 -1.76 -4.70 -4.72
N ILE A 18 -2.39 -4.31 -3.61
CA ILE A 18 -3.82 -3.95 -3.58
C ILE A 18 -4.09 -2.70 -4.42
N VAL A 19 -3.29 -1.64 -4.27
CA VAL A 19 -3.45 -0.40 -5.06
C VAL A 19 -3.24 -0.67 -6.55
N ALA A 20 -2.26 -1.50 -6.90
CA ALA A 20 -2.00 -1.91 -8.28
C ALA A 20 -3.16 -2.72 -8.88
N GLN A 21 -3.77 -3.62 -8.10
CA GLN A 21 -4.95 -4.39 -8.53
C GLN A 21 -6.19 -3.51 -8.72
N ILE A 22 -6.37 -2.48 -7.87
CA ILE A 22 -7.51 -1.58 -7.96
C ILE A 22 -7.39 -0.64 -9.16
N GLY A 23 -6.19 -0.14 -9.47
CA GLY A 23 -5.93 0.69 -10.64
C GLY A 23 -6.62 2.06 -10.64
N GLN A 24 -7.19 2.50 -9.50
CA GLN A 24 -7.84 3.80 -9.35
C GLN A 24 -6.94 4.76 -8.57
N PRO A 25 -6.77 6.02 -9.02
CA PRO A 25 -5.82 6.97 -8.42
C PRO A 25 -6.20 7.39 -6.99
N ASP A 26 -7.49 7.40 -6.66
CA ASP A 26 -8.00 7.90 -5.37
C ASP A 26 -8.44 6.80 -4.41
N ARG A 27 -8.08 5.54 -4.70
CA ARG A 27 -8.51 4.39 -3.90
C ARG A 27 -7.32 3.65 -3.31
N GLY A 28 -7.35 3.49 -1.99
CA GLY A 28 -6.27 2.88 -1.22
C GLY A 28 -6.64 1.53 -0.61
N ALA A 29 -5.65 0.90 0.02
CA ALA A 29 -5.86 -0.31 0.79
C ALA A 29 -6.38 0.01 2.20
N THR A 30 -7.39 -0.72 2.65
CA THR A 30 -7.83 -0.64 4.05
C THR A 30 -6.93 -1.50 4.95
N LEU A 31 -6.88 -1.18 6.25
CA LEU A 31 -6.14 -1.97 7.24
C LEU A 31 -6.52 -3.45 7.23
N ALA A 32 -7.81 -3.75 7.07
CA ALA A 32 -8.29 -5.13 7.04
C ALA A 32 -7.81 -5.90 5.81
N GLU A 33 -7.80 -5.26 4.64
CA GLU A 33 -7.29 -5.85 3.40
C GLU A 33 -5.77 -6.05 3.47
N MET A 34 -5.03 -5.06 3.97
CA MET A 34 -3.58 -5.21 4.19
C MET A 34 -3.27 -6.34 5.16
N ALA A 35 -3.99 -6.43 6.29
CA ALA A 35 -3.81 -7.49 7.26
C ALA A 35 -4.19 -8.87 6.71
N ALA A 36 -5.22 -8.96 5.87
CA ALA A 36 -5.62 -10.20 5.22
C ALA A 36 -4.59 -10.65 4.18
N ALA A 37 -4.11 -9.73 3.34
CA ALA A 37 -3.08 -10.00 2.33
C ALA A 37 -1.75 -10.43 2.96
N VAL A 38 -1.36 -9.80 4.07
CA VAL A 38 -0.17 -10.20 4.84
C VAL A 38 -0.43 -11.49 5.61
N GLY A 39 -1.64 -11.74 6.10
CA GLY A 39 -2.01 -12.90 6.92
C GLY A 39 -1.60 -14.25 6.33
N SER A 40 -1.65 -14.38 5.00
CA SER A 40 -1.19 -15.59 4.29
C SER A 40 0.31 -15.86 4.43
N LYS A 41 1.13 -14.82 4.62
CA LYS A 41 2.60 -14.91 4.78
C LYS A 41 3.04 -14.72 6.24
N CYS A 42 2.29 -13.92 6.99
CA CYS A 42 2.59 -13.45 8.33
C CYS A 42 1.28 -13.16 9.07
N PRO A 43 0.74 -14.12 9.85
CA PRO A 43 -0.45 -13.89 10.66
C PRO A 43 -0.12 -12.84 11.74
N LEU A 44 -0.79 -11.70 11.66
CA LEU A 44 -0.67 -10.59 12.60
C LEU A 44 -2.04 -10.32 13.21
N GLY A 45 -2.10 -10.10 14.52
CA GLY A 45 -3.32 -9.62 15.16
C GLY A 45 -3.70 -8.25 14.63
N ARG A 46 -5.02 -7.97 14.55
CA ARG A 46 -5.54 -6.70 14.03
C ARG A 46 -4.98 -5.47 14.75
N ASP A 47 -4.79 -5.57 16.06
CA ASP A 47 -4.22 -4.48 16.88
C ASP A 47 -2.74 -4.22 16.59
N VAL A 48 -1.99 -5.28 16.29
CA VAL A 48 -0.58 -5.18 15.89
C VAL A 48 -0.50 -4.50 14.54
N ALA A 49 -1.28 -4.95 13.56
CA ALA A 49 -1.35 -4.33 12.23
C ALA A 49 -1.72 -2.83 12.34
N ARG A 50 -2.67 -2.47 13.22
CA ARG A 50 -3.02 -1.08 13.49
C ARG A 50 -1.84 -0.24 13.96
N ARG A 51 -1.09 -0.71 14.96
CA ARG A 51 0.08 0.02 15.47
C ARG A 51 1.14 0.24 14.39
N TYR A 52 1.38 -0.78 13.54
CA TYR A 52 2.32 -0.62 12.42
C TYR A 52 1.82 0.39 11.40
N VAL A 53 0.54 0.34 11.01
CA VAL A 53 -0.05 1.31 10.08
C VAL A 53 0.00 2.73 10.64
N ASP A 54 -0.33 2.91 11.92
CA ASP A 54 -0.24 4.22 12.58
C ASP A 54 1.20 4.76 12.58
N ASN A 55 2.20 3.90 12.84
CA ASN A 55 3.61 4.27 12.79
C ASN A 55 4.08 4.58 11.35
N MET A 56 3.65 3.80 10.36
CA MET A 56 3.98 4.01 8.94
C MET A 56 3.35 5.31 8.41
N HIS A 57 2.12 5.61 8.83
CA HIS A 57 1.48 6.88 8.52
C HIS A 57 2.24 8.07 9.13
N ARG A 58 2.67 7.95 10.39
CA ARG A 58 3.46 9.00 11.07
C ARG A 58 4.84 9.20 10.45
N SER A 59 5.47 8.13 9.96
CA SER A 59 6.80 8.19 9.33
C SER A 59 6.74 8.59 7.85
N GLY A 60 5.55 8.67 7.25
CA GLY A 60 5.36 9.10 5.87
C GLY A 60 5.43 7.99 4.83
N ASP A 61 5.54 6.71 5.23
CA ASP A 61 5.52 5.60 4.26
C ASP A 61 4.13 5.37 3.65
N LEU A 62 3.08 5.66 4.42
CA LEU A 62 1.69 5.52 4.01
C LEU A 62 0.97 6.86 4.13
N LYS A 63 0.22 7.22 3.09
CA LYS A 63 -0.64 8.40 3.09
C LYS A 63 -2.10 7.96 3.11
N LYS A 64 -2.91 8.63 3.92
CA LYS A 64 -4.36 8.48 3.85
C LYS A 64 -4.87 9.12 2.57
N VAL A 65 -5.50 8.34 1.70
CA VAL A 65 -6.02 8.80 0.40
C VAL A 65 -7.53 9.02 0.41
N GLY A 66 -8.26 8.34 1.30
CA GLY A 66 -9.70 8.46 1.36
C GLY A 66 -10.32 7.78 2.57
N GLU A 67 -11.65 7.74 2.57
CA GLU A 67 -12.43 7.00 3.54
C GLU A 67 -13.51 6.18 2.81
N ARG A 68 -13.67 4.92 3.21
CA ARG A 68 -14.62 3.99 2.62
C ARG A 68 -15.60 3.47 3.65
N ARG A 69 -16.89 3.51 3.33
CA ARG A 69 -17.92 2.85 4.13
C ARG A 69 -17.88 1.36 3.85
N VAL A 70 -17.59 0.58 4.89
CA VAL A 70 -17.53 -0.90 4.81
C VAL A 70 -18.83 -1.47 5.39
N PRO A 71 -19.43 -2.50 4.78
CA PRO A 71 -20.53 -3.24 5.38
C PRO A 71 -20.16 -3.70 6.79
N ASN A 72 -21.11 -3.67 7.73
CA ASN A 72 -20.91 -4.01 9.15
C ASN A 72 -20.09 -3.00 9.97
N ARG A 73 -19.83 -1.78 9.46
CA ARG A 73 -19.31 -0.67 10.27
C ARG A 73 -20.17 0.58 10.12
N ASN A 74 -20.48 1.20 11.27
CA ASN A 74 -21.22 2.47 11.28
C ASN A 74 -20.34 3.69 10.95
N ARG A 75 -19.01 3.58 11.12
CA ARG A 75 -18.04 4.64 10.78
C ARG A 75 -17.23 4.26 9.54
N PRO A 76 -16.95 5.22 8.63
CA PRO A 76 -16.08 4.98 7.49
C PRO A 76 -14.67 4.59 7.94
N VAL A 77 -14.00 3.80 7.11
CA VAL A 77 -12.65 3.26 7.36
C VAL A 77 -11.67 4.01 6.47
N TYR A 78 -10.50 4.33 7.01
CA TYR A 78 -9.46 5.01 6.24
C TYR A 78 -8.81 4.07 5.22
N GLU A 79 -8.57 4.63 4.03
CA GLU A 79 -7.81 4.01 2.96
C GLU A 79 -6.41 4.61 2.90
N TYR A 80 -5.42 3.73 2.74
CA TYR A 80 -4.01 4.10 2.71
C TYR A 80 -3.38 3.73 1.38
N ALA A 81 -2.55 4.62 0.85
CA ALA A 81 -1.69 4.32 -0.29
C ALA A 81 -0.22 4.47 0.13
N PRO A 82 0.68 3.65 -0.42
CA PRO A 82 2.12 3.81 -0.24
C PRO A 82 2.57 5.14 -0.86
N VAL A 83 3.39 5.88 -0.12
CA VAL A 83 4.08 7.04 -0.67
C VAL A 83 5.26 6.51 -1.47
N PHE A 84 5.24 6.75 -2.79
CA PHE A 84 6.40 6.48 -3.63
C PHE A 84 7.50 7.46 -3.24
N THR A 85 8.70 6.97 -2.97
CA THR A 85 9.87 7.82 -2.86
C THR A 85 10.22 8.37 -4.24
N ASP A 86 10.80 9.56 -4.32
CA ASP A 86 11.10 10.23 -5.59
C ASP A 86 11.92 9.34 -6.55
N GLY A 87 12.78 8.47 -6.01
CA GLY A 87 13.53 7.47 -6.79
C GLY A 87 12.67 6.41 -7.46
N GLU A 88 11.59 5.93 -6.82
CA GLU A 88 10.66 4.97 -7.42
C GLU A 88 9.84 5.60 -8.54
N VAL A 89 9.46 6.88 -8.39
CA VAL A 89 8.74 7.64 -9.42
C VAL A 89 9.59 7.77 -10.68
N LEU A 90 10.89 8.10 -10.51
CA LEU A 90 11.83 8.20 -11.63
C LEU A 90 12.01 6.87 -12.37
N VAL A 91 12.23 5.77 -11.65
CA VAL A 91 12.38 4.44 -12.27
C VAL A 91 11.15 4.06 -13.07
N ARG A 92 9.94 4.31 -12.53
CA ARG A 92 8.69 4.01 -13.21
C ARG A 92 8.47 4.90 -14.44
N GLY A 93 8.80 6.19 -14.33
CA GLY A 93 8.76 7.14 -15.45
C GLY A 93 9.71 6.76 -16.58
N VAL A 94 10.95 6.38 -16.26
CA VAL A 94 11.95 5.91 -17.23
C VAL A 94 11.46 4.64 -17.91
N ALA A 95 10.91 3.66 -17.18
CA ALA A 95 10.38 2.43 -17.76
C ALA A 95 9.22 2.70 -18.75
N VAL A 96 8.31 3.62 -18.42
CA VAL A 96 7.22 4.03 -19.33
C VAL A 96 7.79 4.70 -20.58
N LEU A 97 8.74 5.63 -20.41
CA LEU A 97 9.35 6.35 -21.53
C LEU A 97 10.16 5.40 -22.44
N SER A 98 10.92 4.47 -21.88
CA SER A 98 11.62 3.44 -22.64
C SER A 98 10.65 2.57 -23.45
N ASN A 99 9.54 2.12 -22.86
CA ASN A 99 8.51 1.37 -23.59
C ASN A 99 7.89 2.18 -24.73
N CYS A 100 7.64 3.48 -24.53
CA CYS A 100 7.15 4.37 -25.58
C CYS A 100 8.18 4.57 -26.71
N MET A 101 9.46 4.76 -26.38
CA MET A 101 10.50 4.89 -27.41
C MET A 101 10.70 3.59 -28.20
N SER A 102 10.68 2.43 -27.53
CA SER A 102 10.81 1.13 -28.20
C SER A 102 9.61 0.78 -29.09
N SER A 103 8.41 1.28 -28.78
CA SER A 103 7.23 1.08 -29.64
C SER A 103 7.24 1.96 -30.88
N TRP A 104 7.96 3.09 -30.86
CA TRP A 104 8.11 4.00 -32.02
C TRP A 104 9.18 3.54 -33.03
N THR A 105 10.14 2.72 -32.59
CA THR A 105 11.19 2.18 -33.47
C THR A 105 10.77 0.93 -34.25
N ARG A 106 9.48 0.56 -34.23
CA ARG A 106 8.93 -0.61 -34.91
C ARG A 106 7.96 -0.19 -36.00
#